data_AF-A0A2S2NG15-F1
#
_entry.id   AF-A0A2S2NG15-F1
#
_cell.length_a   1.000
_cell.length_b   1.000
_cell.length_c   1.000
_cell.angle_alpha   90.00
_cell.angle_beta   90.00
_cell.angle_gamma   90.00
#
_symmetry.space_group_name_H-M   'P 1'
#
loop_
_entity.id
_entity.type
_entity.pdbx_description
1 polymer ?
#
loop_
_entity_poly.entity_id
_entity_poly.type
_entity_poly.pdbx_seq_one_letter_code
_entity_poly.pdbx_strand_id
1 'polypeptide(L)'
;MALHFRRLVSIILLEYLSHKKNTSLIAITLEDFEHFLKSLKKPRGVISGCVRDILVVLLGNCNVTDSAQNLVATWIRRINTLTSTLFKASEIDIRDRGLELTNVYPNYH
;
A
#
# COMPACT_ATOMS: atom_id res chain seq x y z
N MET A 1 9.66 -12.64 0.28
CA MET A 1 9.24 -12.26 -1.09
C MET A 1 7.92 -11.47 -1.12
N ALA A 2 6.76 -12.09 -0.84
CA ALA A 2 5.46 -11.42 -0.99
C ALA A 2 5.24 -10.18 -0.10
N LEU A 3 5.85 -10.14 1.10
CA LEU A 3 5.75 -8.99 2.01
C LEU A 3 6.45 -7.73 1.45
N HIS A 4 7.63 -7.89 0.85
CA HIS A 4 8.37 -6.77 0.25
C HIS A 4 7.64 -6.20 -0.96
N PHE A 5 7.10 -7.08 -1.82
CA PHE A 5 6.32 -6.65 -2.98
C PHE A 5 5.04 -5.92 -2.55
N ARG A 6 4.34 -6.44 -1.54
CA ARG A 6 3.18 -5.76 -0.95
C ARG A 6 3.54 -4.39 -0.39
N ARG A 7 4.68 -4.28 0.30
CA ARG A 7 5.17 -3.01 0.83
C ARG A 7 5.47 -2.00 -0.28
N LEU A 8 6.08 -2.43 -1.39
CA LEU A 8 6.31 -1.57 -2.56
C LEU A 8 5.00 -1.08 -3.18
N VAL A 9 4.01 -1.97 -3.35
CA VAL A 9 2.67 -1.59 -3.79
C VAL A 9 2.06 -0.51 -2.88
N SER A 10 2.19 -0.69 -1.55
CA SER A 10 1.70 0.30 -0.60
C SER A 10 2.42 1.65 -0.72
N ILE A 11 3.75 1.66 -0.89
CA ILE A 11 4.55 2.89 -1.07
C ILE A 11 4.10 3.66 -2.31
N ILE A 12 3.93 2.98 -3.44
CA ILE A 12 3.47 3.61 -4.70
C ILE A 12 2.08 4.24 -4.53
N LEU A 13 1.17 3.54 -3.84
CA LEU A 13 -0.16 4.06 -3.54
C LEU A 13 -0.10 5.29 -2.63
N LEU A 14 0.84 5.32 -1.68
CA LEU A 14 1.07 6.44 -0.78
C LEU A 14 1.64 7.65 -1.53
N GLU A 15 2.61 7.44 -2.42
CA GLU A 15 3.17 8.46 -3.33
C GLU A 15 2.08 9.05 -4.23
N TYR A 16 1.25 8.19 -4.82
CA TYR A 16 0.12 8.66 -5.63
C TYR A 16 -0.84 9.54 -4.82
N LEU A 17 -1.15 9.15 -3.58
CA LEU A 17 -1.99 9.96 -2.68
C LEU A 17 -1.32 11.28 -2.30
N SER A 18 -0.01 11.29 -2.06
CA SER A 18 0.80 12.48 -1.76
C SER A 18 0.74 13.49 -2.90
N HIS A 19 0.94 13.04 -4.13
CA HIS A 19 0.78 13.87 -5.31
C HIS A 19 -0.64 14.38 -5.48
N LYS A 20 -1.66 13.54 -5.27
CA LYS A 20 -3.07 13.93 -5.40
C LYS A 20 -3.48 15.00 -4.37
N LYS A 21 -2.96 14.93 -3.15
CA LYS A 21 -3.23 15.90 -2.09
C LYS A 21 -2.31 17.13 -2.13
N ASN A 22 -1.25 17.10 -2.94
CA ASN A 22 -0.18 18.10 -2.93
C ASN A 22 0.44 18.30 -1.53
N THR A 23 0.66 17.20 -0.82
CA THR A 23 1.21 17.17 0.54
C THR A 23 2.38 16.20 0.61
N SER A 24 3.35 16.44 1.48
CA SER A 24 4.46 15.50 1.72
C SER A 24 3.96 14.11 2.12
N LEU A 25 4.67 13.05 1.71
CA LEU A 25 4.43 11.66 2.10
C LEU A 25 4.29 11.46 3.62
N ILE A 26 5.11 12.19 4.38
CA ILE A 26 5.17 12.09 5.85
C ILE A 26 3.92 12.69 6.50
N ALA A 27 3.23 13.60 5.81
CA ALA A 27 2.02 14.24 6.29
C ALA A 27 0.75 13.39 6.06
N ILE A 28 0.86 12.27 5.33
CA ILE A 28 -0.28 11.39 5.08
C ILE A 28 -0.56 10.54 6.31
N THR A 29 -1.76 10.67 6.84
CA THR A 29 -2.23 9.86 7.97
C THR A 29 -2.72 8.48 7.53
N LEU A 30 -2.83 7.55 8.48
CA LEU A 30 -3.47 6.26 8.23
C LEU A 30 -4.91 6.43 7.71
N GLU A 31 -5.67 7.34 8.31
CA GLU A 31 -7.06 7.61 7.93
C GLU A 31 -7.18 8.10 6.49
N ASP A 32 -6.27 8.99 6.07
CA ASP A 32 -6.19 9.46 4.69
C ASP A 32 -5.96 8.32 3.71
N PHE A 33 -5.03 7.43 4.04
CA PHE A 33 -4.69 6.29 3.22
C PHE A 33 -5.84 5.28 3.15
N GLU A 34 -6.53 5.02 4.27
CA GLU A 34 -7.72 4.16 4.28
C GLU A 34 -8.87 4.73 3.46
N HIS A 35 -9.13 6.04 3.59
CA HIS A 35 -10.17 6.72 2.82
C HIS A 35 -9.86 6.66 1.33
N PHE A 36 -8.60 6.85 0.95
CA PHE A 36 -8.14 6.67 -0.42
C PHE A 36 -8.38 5.24 -0.92
N LEU A 37 -7.96 4.21 -0.19
CA LEU A 37 -8.20 2.82 -0.57
C LEU A 37 -9.70 2.47 -0.67
N LYS A 38 -10.54 3.05 0.21
CA LYS A 38 -12.01 2.93 0.11
C LYS A 38 -12.53 3.58 -1.18
N SER A 39 -12.00 4.74 -1.56
CA SER A 39 -12.39 5.44 -2.80
C SER A 39 -12.05 4.62 -4.06
N LEU A 40 -10.96 3.84 -4.04
CA LEU A 40 -10.60 2.97 -5.16
C LEU A 40 -11.60 1.81 -5.36
N LYS A 41 -12.40 1.44 -4.35
CA LYS A 41 -13.37 0.34 -4.45
C LYS A 41 -14.56 0.63 -5.36
N LYS A 42 -14.83 1.90 -5.67
CA LYS A 42 -15.99 2.32 -6.49
C LYS A 42 -15.58 3.48 -7.41
N PRO A 43 -15.78 3.41 -8.74
CA PRO A 43 -16.31 2.31 -9.56
C PRO A 43 -15.29 1.18 -9.86
N ARG A 44 -15.79 -0.02 -10.21
CA ARG A 44 -14.97 -1.26 -10.42
C ARG A 44 -13.80 -1.09 -11.39
N GLY A 45 -13.91 -0.21 -12.38
CA GLY A 45 -12.84 0.06 -13.36
C GLY A 45 -11.59 0.73 -12.77
N VAL A 46 -11.74 1.48 -11.67
CA VAL A 46 -10.64 2.26 -11.06
C VAL A 46 -9.57 1.36 -10.47
N ILE A 47 -9.94 0.21 -9.88
CA ILE A 47 -8.97 -0.76 -9.37
C ILE A 47 -8.14 -1.35 -10.52
N SER A 48 -8.78 -1.75 -11.64
CA SER A 48 -8.05 -2.39 -12.73
C SER A 48 -7.05 -1.44 -13.38
N GLY A 49 -7.42 -0.17 -13.59
CA GLY A 49 -6.49 0.87 -14.05
C GLY A 49 -5.34 1.09 -13.06
N CYS A 50 -5.67 1.31 -11.79
CA CYS A 50 -4.67 1.53 -10.74
C CYS A 50 -3.69 0.35 -10.59
N VAL A 51 -4.17 -0.90 -10.65
CA VAL A 51 -3.31 -2.09 -10.61
C VAL A 51 -2.38 -2.15 -11.81
N ARG A 52 -2.87 -1.82 -13.01
CA ARG A 52 -2.04 -1.76 -14.21
C ARG A 52 -0.94 -0.72 -14.06
N ASP A 53 -1.28 0.48 -13.60
CA ASP A 53 -0.32 1.58 -13.42
C ASP A 53 0.76 1.21 -12.40
N ILE A 54 0.38 0.61 -11.26
CA ILE A 54 1.33 0.12 -10.24
C ILE A 54 2.27 -0.93 -10.83
N LEU A 55 1.75 -1.87 -11.60
CA LEU A 55 2.55 -2.93 -12.20
C LEU A 55 3.51 -2.39 -13.27
N VAL A 56 3.09 -1.40 -14.06
CA VAL A 56 3.95 -0.71 -15.02
C VAL A 56 5.09 0.02 -14.29
N VAL A 57 4.80 0.69 -13.18
CA VAL A 57 5.84 1.36 -12.36
C VAL A 57 6.84 0.35 -11.77
N LEU A 58 6.36 -0.80 -11.29
CA LEU A 58 7.20 -1.80 -10.62
C LEU A 58 8.00 -2.70 -11.57
N LEU A 59 7.42 -3.06 -12.71
CA LEU A 59 7.93 -4.12 -13.58
C LEU A 59 8.18 -3.62 -15.02
N GLY A 60 7.87 -2.36 -15.33
CA GLY A 60 7.89 -1.82 -16.69
C GLY A 60 6.78 -2.40 -17.57
N ASN A 61 6.95 -2.31 -18.90
CA ASN A 61 6.03 -2.86 -19.89
C ASN A 61 6.15 -4.39 -20.04
N CYS A 62 6.27 -5.12 -18.93
CA CYS A 62 6.27 -6.57 -18.92
C CYS A 62 4.84 -7.12 -18.94
N ASN A 63 4.65 -8.26 -19.60
CA ASN A 63 3.38 -8.99 -19.54
C ASN A 63 3.20 -9.63 -18.16
N VAL A 64 2.43 -8.98 -17.30
CA VAL A 64 2.10 -9.48 -15.96
C VAL A 64 0.89 -10.40 -16.04
N THR A 65 1.01 -11.60 -15.44
CA THR A 65 -0.06 -12.59 -15.41
C THR A 65 -1.33 -12.08 -14.72
N ASP A 66 -2.50 -12.52 -15.17
CA ASP A 66 -3.80 -12.17 -14.56
C ASP A 66 -3.84 -12.51 -13.06
N SER A 67 -3.15 -13.60 -12.66
CA SER A 67 -3.01 -14.00 -11.26
C SER A 67 -2.32 -12.93 -10.41
N ALA A 68 -1.24 -12.32 -10.92
CA ALA A 68 -0.53 -11.26 -10.21
C ALA A 68 -1.34 -9.96 -10.16
N GLN A 69 -2.04 -9.61 -11.25
CA GLN A 69 -2.97 -8.47 -11.27
C GLN A 69 -4.10 -8.65 -10.23
N ASN A 70 -4.70 -9.84 -10.20
CA ASN A 70 -5.76 -10.19 -9.24
C ASN A 70 -5.26 -10.18 -7.79
N LEU A 71 -4.01 -10.57 -7.56
CA LEU A 71 -3.39 -10.53 -6.24
C LEU A 71 -3.25 -9.09 -5.73
N VAL A 72 -2.73 -8.17 -6.54
CA VAL A 72 -2.60 -6.74 -6.20
C VAL A 72 -3.98 -6.11 -6.00
N ALA A 73 -4.94 -6.40 -6.89
CA ALA A 73 -6.32 -5.96 -6.74
C ALA A 73 -6.95 -6.44 -5.41
N THR A 74 -6.63 -7.66 -4.99
CA THR A 74 -7.10 -8.22 -3.72
C THR A 74 -6.51 -7.48 -2.52
N TRP A 75 -5.23 -7.09 -2.57
CA TRP A 75 -4.62 -6.29 -1.50
C TRP A 75 -5.26 -4.90 -1.40
N ILE A 76 -5.49 -4.22 -2.52
CA ILE A 76 -6.18 -2.91 -2.54
C ILE A 76 -7.60 -3.03 -1.94
N ARG A 77 -8.31 -4.13 -2.23
CA ARG A 77 -9.64 -4.38 -1.64
C ARG A 77 -9.58 -4.64 -0.14
N ARG A 78 -8.53 -5.30 0.34
CA ARG A 78 -8.31 -5.60 1.76
C ARG A 78 -7.43 -4.54 2.40
N ILE A 79 -8.02 -3.40 2.75
CA ILE A 79 -7.36 -2.21 3.32
C ILE A 79 -6.29 -2.57 4.37
N ASN A 80 -6.66 -3.41 5.36
CA ASN A 80 -5.76 -3.87 6.42
C ASN A 80 -4.48 -4.54 5.91
N THR A 81 -4.51 -5.13 4.72
CA THR A 81 -3.36 -5.80 4.10
C THR A 81 -2.28 -4.80 3.68
N LEU A 82 -2.66 -3.60 3.22
CA LEU A 82 -1.72 -2.55 2.82
C LEU A 82 -1.38 -1.62 3.98
N THR A 83 -2.37 -1.26 4.81
CA THR A 83 -2.14 -0.38 5.95
C THR A 83 -1.17 -0.99 6.96
N SER A 84 -1.34 -2.27 7.34
CA SER A 84 -0.42 -2.97 8.27
C SER A 84 1.03 -3.06 7.78
N THR A 85 1.27 -2.93 6.48
CA THR A 85 2.64 -2.95 5.92
C THR A 85 3.36 -1.61 5.99
N LEU A 86 2.61 -0.49 5.99
CA LEU A 86 3.17 0.87 6.02
C LEU A 86 3.08 1.47 7.42
N PHE A 87 1.90 1.35 8.01
CA PHE A 87 1.54 1.84 9.32
C PHE A 87 1.49 0.60 10.22
N LYS A 88 2.63 0.24 10.82
CA LYS A 88 2.59 -0.73 11.91
C LYS A 88 1.68 -0.14 12.99
N ALA A 89 0.52 -0.75 13.21
CA ALA A 89 -0.15 -0.57 14.49
C ALA A 89 0.84 -1.05 15.55
N SER A 90 1.18 -0.18 16.49
CA SER A 90 1.90 -0.50 17.72
C SER A 90 1.10 -1.42 18.66
N GLU A 91 0.19 -2.24 18.11
CA GLU A 91 -0.67 -3.18 18.81
C GLU A 91 -0.80 -4.45 17.95
N ILE A 92 0.31 -5.18 17.86
CA ILE A 92 0.22 -6.63 17.70
C ILE A 92 0.26 -7.17 19.13
N ASP A 93 -0.91 -7.24 19.78
CA ASP A 93 -1.06 -8.25 20.81
C ASP A 93 -1.64 -9.48 20.14
N ILE A 94 -0.80 -10.51 20.00
CA ILE A 94 -0.99 -11.80 20.65
C ILE A 94 0.12 -12.71 20.12
N ARG A 95 1.06 -12.98 21.03
CA ARG A 95 2.11 -14.00 21.01
C ARG A 95 3.39 -13.65 20.27
N ASP A 96 4.36 -13.37 21.11
CA ASP A 96 5.78 -13.65 21.00
C ASP A 96 6.71 -12.55 20.48
N ARG A 97 7.61 -12.22 21.42
CA ARG A 97 8.89 -11.52 21.32
C ARG A 97 8.85 -10.00 21.22
N GLY A 98 9.03 -9.41 22.40
CA GLY A 98 9.43 -8.03 22.55
C GLY A 98 10.71 -7.72 21.78
N LEU A 99 10.73 -6.54 21.19
CA LEU A 99 11.87 -5.64 21.08
C LEU A 99 11.35 -4.33 20.48
N GLU A 100 11.18 -3.38 21.39
CA GLU A 100 11.32 -1.93 21.22
C GLU A 100 10.50 -1.24 20.11
N LEU A 101 9.41 -0.62 20.61
CA LEU A 101 8.61 0.42 19.97
C LEU A 101 9.49 1.60 19.54
N THR A 102 9.64 1.80 18.24
CA THR A 102 9.89 3.12 17.67
C THR A 102 8.94 3.32 16.49
N ASN A 103 7.94 4.18 16.69
CA ASN A 103 6.95 4.62 15.71
C ASN A 103 7.57 5.58 14.68
N VAL A 104 8.67 5.18 14.05
CA VAL A 104 9.37 6.02 13.08
C VAL A 104 9.30 5.35 11.71
N TYR A 105 8.72 6.07 10.76
CA TYR A 105 8.80 5.76 9.34
C TYR A 105 10.29 5.59 8.98
N PRO A 106 10.72 4.48 8.34
CA PRO A 106 12.15 4.26 8.13
C PRO A 106 12.72 5.34 7.21
N ASN A 107 13.60 6.18 7.77
CA ASN A 107 14.45 7.09 7.02
C ASN A 107 15.41 6.24 6.18
N TYR A 108 15.31 6.33 4.86
CA TYR A 108 16.36 5.87 3.96
C TYR A 108 17.37 7.00 3.82
N HIS A 109 18.50 6.87 4.51
CA HIS A 109 19.76 7.54 4.17
C HIS A 109 20.56 6.64 3.23
#